data_AF-N1WHX1-F1
#
_entry.id   AF-N1WHX1-F1
#
_cell.length_a   1.000
_cell.length_b   1.000
_cell.length_c   1.000
_cell.angle_alpha   90.00
_cell.angle_beta   90.00
_cell.angle_gamma   90.00
#
_symmetry.space_group_name_H-M   'P 1'
#
loop_
_entity.id
_entity.type
_entity.pdbx_description
1 polymer ?
#
loop_
_entity_poly.entity_id
_entity_poly.type
_entity_poly.pdbx_seq_one_letter_code
_entity_poly.pdbx_strand_id
1 'polypeptide(L)'
;MSDVSGFSKWLSIDKDLIPQVSSKDKKRPDCVELNFNFKPSLYWMRELATRSSDTILREKLIPKVYAKKGPEYNSALLPFIQNIWNIEEAKQNSYSLRRAVERIQKFQL
;
A
#
# COMPACT_ATOMS: atom_id res chain seq x y z
N MET A 1 1.25 -0.98 -0.93
CA MET A 1 1.22 0.18 -0.03
C MET A 1 2.31 0.14 1.04
N SER A 2 2.87 -1.01 1.42
CA SER A 2 4.05 -1.02 2.30
C SER A 2 5.24 -0.24 1.71
N ASP A 3 5.32 -0.12 0.39
CA ASP A 3 6.09 0.95 -0.25
C ASP A 3 5.36 2.29 -0.05
N VAL A 4 5.68 3.00 1.03
CA VAL A 4 5.01 4.26 1.43
C VAL A 4 5.36 5.37 0.45
N SER A 5 6.64 5.52 0.14
CA SER A 5 7.15 6.56 -0.76
C SER A 5 6.59 6.43 -2.17
N GLY A 6 6.64 5.23 -2.76
CA GLY A 6 6.09 4.99 -4.09
C GLY A 6 4.57 5.12 -4.12
N PHE A 7 3.88 4.66 -3.08
CA PHE A 7 2.42 4.75 -3.03
C PHE A 7 1.92 6.19 -2.86
N SER A 8 2.58 7.00 -2.03
CA SER A 8 2.31 8.44 -1.88
C SER A 8 2.49 9.17 -3.21
N LYS A 9 3.60 8.90 -3.91
CA LYS A 9 3.88 9.47 -5.23
C LYS A 9 2.82 9.08 -6.26
N TRP A 10 2.50 7.79 -6.37
CA TRP A 10 1.51 7.31 -7.35
C TRP A 10 0.12 7.85 -7.07
N LEU A 11 -0.32 7.82 -5.81
CA LEU A 11 -1.63 8.30 -5.43
C LEU A 11 -1.69 9.83 -5.32
N SER A 12 -0.57 10.53 -5.52
CA SER A 12 -0.48 11.99 -5.42
C SER A 12 -1.07 12.53 -4.10
N ILE A 13 -0.62 11.96 -2.99
CA ILE A 13 -0.99 12.36 -1.62
C ILE A 13 0.26 12.60 -0.79
N ASP A 14 0.13 13.39 0.28
CA ASP A 14 1.16 13.46 1.31
C ASP A 14 1.39 12.07 1.93
N LYS A 15 2.66 11.70 2.13
CA LYS A 15 3.06 10.44 2.77
C LYS A 15 2.55 10.34 4.20
N ASP A 16 2.37 11.47 4.89
CA ASP A 16 1.94 11.50 6.29
C ASP A 16 0.46 11.10 6.45
N LEU A 17 -0.29 11.06 5.33
CA LEU A 17 -1.64 10.51 5.28
C LEU A 17 -1.66 8.98 5.26
N ILE A 18 -0.56 8.33 4.86
CA ILE A 18 -0.45 6.87 4.86
C ILE A 18 -0.31 6.41 6.32
N PRO A 19 -1.03 5.34 6.74
CA PRO A 19 -1.01 4.93 8.14
C PRO A 19 0.37 4.60 8.66
N GLN A 20 0.61 4.94 9.92
CA GLN A 20 1.91 4.75 10.55
C GLN A 20 2.21 3.26 10.78
N VAL A 21 3.48 2.94 10.64
CA VAL A 21 4.04 1.63 10.95
C VAL A 21 4.10 1.49 12.47
N SER A 22 3.66 0.35 12.99
CA SER A 22 3.93 -0.01 14.39
C SER A 22 4.25 -1.48 14.51
N SER A 23 4.91 -1.86 15.61
CA SER A 23 5.03 -3.27 15.95
C SER A 23 3.64 -3.88 16.24
N LYS A 24 3.43 -5.09 15.73
CA LYS A 24 2.27 -5.94 16.03
C LYS A 24 2.47 -6.80 17.27
N ASP A 25 3.69 -6.90 17.78
CA ASP A 25 4.04 -7.67 18.96
C ASP A 25 4.95 -6.84 19.88
N LYS A 26 4.45 -6.51 21.07
CA LYS A 26 5.18 -5.69 22.05
C LYS A 26 6.54 -6.28 22.44
N LYS A 27 6.71 -7.61 22.38
CA LYS A 27 7.97 -8.29 22.69
C LYS A 27 8.93 -8.33 21.49
N ARG A 28 8.44 -7.96 20.30
CA ARG A 28 9.18 -8.02 19.04
C ARG A 28 9.06 -6.68 18.32
N PRO A 29 9.89 -5.69 18.68
CA PRO A 29 9.85 -4.37 18.05
C PRO A 29 10.14 -4.40 16.55
N ASP A 30 10.79 -5.47 16.05
CA ASP A 30 11.07 -5.70 14.63
C ASP A 30 9.86 -6.19 13.83
N CYS A 31 8.81 -6.68 14.49
CA CYS A 31 7.60 -7.21 13.87
C CYS A 31 6.63 -6.09 13.47
N VAL A 32 7.10 -5.22 12.58
CA VAL A 32 6.39 -4.01 12.17
C VAL A 32 5.45 -4.23 10.99
N GLU A 33 4.29 -3.58 11.01
CA GLU A 33 3.35 -3.55 9.90
C GLU A 33 2.61 -2.19 9.88
N LEU A 34 2.10 -1.80 8.71
CA LEU A 34 1.15 -0.69 8.60
C LEU A 34 -0.17 -1.03 9.33
N ASN A 35 -0.72 -0.06 10.05
CA ASN A 35 -1.97 -0.24 10.79
C ASN A 35 -3.17 0.31 10.03
N PHE A 36 -4.16 -0.55 9.77
CA PHE A 36 -5.40 -0.15 9.11
C PHE A 36 -6.60 -0.45 10.00
N ASN A 37 -7.57 0.44 9.99
CA ASN A 37 -8.84 0.25 10.70
C ASN A 37 -9.72 -0.84 10.04
N PHE A 38 -9.45 -1.16 8.77
CA PHE A 38 -10.13 -2.21 8.00
C PHE A 38 -9.23 -2.70 6.85
N LYS A 39 -9.73 -3.60 5.99
CA LYS A 39 -8.94 -4.24 4.94
C LYS A 39 -8.12 -3.20 4.14
N PRO A 40 -6.79 -3.34 4.00
CA PRO A 40 -5.92 -2.32 3.41
C PRO A 40 -6.38 -1.86 2.03
N SER A 41 -6.78 -2.82 1.18
CA SER A 41 -7.23 -2.53 -0.17
C SER A 41 -8.53 -1.71 -0.23
N LEU A 42 -9.36 -1.79 0.81
CA LEU A 42 -10.57 -0.97 0.93
C LEU A 42 -10.23 0.38 1.56
N TYR A 43 -9.36 0.37 2.57
CA TYR A 43 -8.88 1.54 3.29
C TYR A 43 -8.34 2.58 2.32
N TRP A 44 -7.37 2.21 1.49
CA TRP A 44 -6.75 3.21 0.65
C TRP A 44 -7.71 3.76 -0.40
N MET A 45 -8.65 2.99 -0.96
CA MET A 45 -9.59 3.54 -1.96
C MET A 45 -10.63 4.48 -1.34
N ARG A 46 -11.04 4.25 -0.09
CA ARG A 46 -12.06 5.08 0.58
C ARG A 46 -11.46 6.29 1.31
N GLU A 47 -10.29 6.12 1.90
CA GLU A 47 -9.69 7.13 2.77
C GLU A 47 -8.55 7.90 2.11
N LEU A 48 -7.72 7.23 1.31
CA LEU A 48 -6.51 7.82 0.74
C LEU A 48 -6.75 8.34 -0.67
N ALA A 49 -7.39 7.56 -1.54
CA ALA A 49 -7.65 7.95 -2.92
C ALA A 49 -8.53 9.20 -2.97
N THR A 50 -9.50 9.35 -2.06
CA THR A 50 -10.35 10.54 -1.93
C THR A 50 -9.57 11.83 -1.67
N ARG A 51 -8.33 11.74 -1.15
CA ARG A 51 -7.43 12.86 -0.86
C ARG A 51 -6.40 13.13 -1.96
N SER A 52 -6.37 12.30 -3.00
CA SER A 52 -5.46 12.47 -4.13
C SER A 52 -5.70 13.80 -4.84
N SER A 53 -4.62 14.48 -5.21
CA SER A 53 -4.70 15.64 -6.10
C SER A 53 -4.94 15.25 -7.57
N ASP A 54 -4.74 13.99 -7.94
CA ASP A 54 -5.04 13.46 -9.28
C ASP A 54 -6.52 13.05 -9.38
N THR A 55 -7.31 13.91 -10.02
CA THR A 55 -8.76 13.71 -10.20
C THR A 55 -9.10 12.52 -11.10
N ILE A 56 -8.27 12.23 -12.10
CA ILE A 56 -8.47 11.09 -13.01
C ILE A 56 -8.25 9.80 -12.22
N LEU A 57 -7.18 9.74 -11.43
CA LEU A 57 -6.88 8.58 -10.59
C LEU A 57 -7.97 8.36 -9.54
N ARG A 58 -8.54 9.42 -8.98
CA ARG A 58 -9.70 9.35 -8.07
C ARG A 58 -10.89 8.64 -8.67
N GLU A 59 -11.32 9.07 -9.85
CA GLU A 59 -12.48 8.49 -10.54
C GLU A 59 -12.30 6.99 -10.84
N LYS A 60 -11.07 6.59 -11.12
CA LYS A 60 -10.71 5.19 -11.37
C LYS A 60 -10.74 4.31 -10.13
N LEU A 61 -10.39 4.87 -8.97
CA LEU A 61 -10.11 4.10 -7.75
C LEU A 61 -11.23 4.15 -6.71
N ILE A 62 -11.99 5.24 -6.65
CA ILE A 62 -13.07 5.40 -5.66
C ILE A 62 -14.24 4.49 -6.06
N PRO A 63 -14.71 3.60 -5.16
CA PRO A 63 -15.85 2.75 -5.45
C PRO A 63 -17.13 3.58 -5.68
N LYS A 64 -17.87 3.25 -6.73
CA LYS A 64 -19.23 3.76 -6.95
C LYS A 64 -20.19 3.19 -5.90
N VAL A 65 -21.40 3.75 -5.82
CA VAL A 65 -22.44 3.30 -4.88
C VAL A 65 -22.64 1.78 -5.01
N TYR A 66 -22.69 1.09 -3.86
CA TYR A 66 -22.78 -0.38 -3.74
C TYR A 66 -21.57 -1.20 -4.24
N ALA A 67 -20.55 -0.57 -4.83
CA ALA A 67 -19.34 -1.28 -5.27
C ALA A 67 -18.31 -1.42 -4.13
N LYS A 68 -17.55 -2.53 -4.16
CA LYS A 68 -16.43 -2.78 -3.23
C LYS A 68 -15.09 -2.26 -3.74
N LYS A 69 -14.99 -1.91 -5.03
CA LYS A 69 -13.79 -1.49 -5.75
C LYS A 69 -14.12 -0.35 -6.71
N GLY A 70 -13.13 0.49 -7.00
CA GLY A 70 -13.21 1.48 -8.07
C GLY A 70 -13.36 0.82 -9.45
N PRO A 71 -13.96 1.52 -10.43
CA PRO A 71 -14.26 0.97 -11.75
C PRO A 71 -13.02 0.48 -12.51
N GLU A 72 -11.88 1.13 -12.30
CA GLU A 72 -10.61 0.84 -12.97
C GLU A 72 -9.52 0.44 -11.97
N TYR A 73 -9.91 -0.12 -10.81
CA TYR A 73 -8.97 -0.45 -9.73
C TYR A 73 -7.74 -1.24 -10.20
N ASN A 74 -7.95 -2.30 -10.99
CA ASN A 74 -6.85 -3.15 -11.44
C ASN A 74 -5.99 -2.43 -12.49
N SER A 75 -6.62 -1.82 -13.51
CA SER A 75 -5.91 -1.14 -14.58
C SER A 75 -5.11 0.08 -14.08
N ALA A 76 -5.64 0.81 -13.10
CA ALA A 76 -4.93 1.92 -12.46
C ALA A 76 -3.75 1.47 -11.59
N LEU A 77 -3.83 0.28 -10.97
CA LEU A 77 -2.79 -0.25 -10.10
C LEU A 77 -1.62 -0.87 -10.88
N LEU A 78 -1.84 -1.37 -12.09
CA LEU A 78 -0.80 -2.03 -12.90
C LEU A 78 0.42 -1.12 -13.15
N PRO A 79 0.28 0.14 -13.61
CA PRO A 79 1.42 1.04 -13.80
C PRO A 79 2.21 1.30 -12.52
N PHE A 80 1.54 1.35 -11.37
CA PHE A 80 2.21 1.46 -10.08
C PHE A 80 3.10 0.25 -9.80
N ILE A 81 2.54 -0.96 -9.93
CA ILE A 81 3.28 -2.21 -9.67
C ILE A 81 4.50 -2.33 -10.60
N GLN A 82 4.35 -1.98 -11.88
CA GLN A 82 5.40 -2.17 -12.88
C GLN A 82 6.51 -1.13 -12.79
N ASN A 83 6.16 0.14 -12.53
CA ASN A 83 7.08 1.26 -12.78
C ASN A 83 7.45 2.04 -11.52
N ILE A 84 6.73 1.86 -10.41
CA ILE A 84 6.88 2.70 -9.22
C ILE A 84 7.16 1.85 -7.98
N TRP A 85 6.50 0.70 -7.84
CA TRP A 85 6.56 -0.11 -6.63
C TRP A 85 7.98 -0.57 -6.32
N ASN A 86 8.48 -0.19 -5.14
CA ASN A 86 9.82 -0.49 -4.68
C ASN A 86 9.77 -1.54 -3.56
N ILE A 87 10.35 -2.70 -3.82
CA ILE A 87 10.41 -3.81 -2.86
C ILE A 87 11.27 -3.50 -1.63
N GLU A 88 12.38 -2.76 -1.80
CA GLU A 88 13.29 -2.45 -0.70
C GLU A 88 12.66 -1.47 0.28
N GLU A 89 11.94 -0.46 -0.22
CA GLU A 89 11.10 0.40 0.61
C GLU A 89 9.98 -0.41 1.29
N ALA A 90 9.31 -1.29 0.53
CA ALA A 90 8.20 -2.08 1.05
C ALA A 90 8.59 -3.01 2.22
N LYS A 91 9.79 -3.59 2.17
CA LYS A 91 10.32 -4.49 3.21
C LYS A 91 10.60 -3.77 4.53
N GLN A 92 10.93 -2.48 4.51
CA GLN A 92 11.16 -1.71 5.74
C GLN A 92 9.88 -1.52 6.55
N ASN A 93 8.73 -1.44 5.87
CA ASN A 93 7.44 -1.16 6.49
C ASN A 93 6.56 -2.41 6.70
N SER A 94 7.09 -3.60 6.40
CA SER A 94 6.35 -4.86 6.55
C SER A 94 7.27 -6.03 6.86
N TYR A 95 7.23 -6.47 8.11
CA TYR A 95 7.99 -7.61 8.60
C TYR A 95 7.65 -8.90 7.83
N SER A 96 6.37 -9.18 7.63
CA SER A 96 5.93 -10.38 6.92
C SER A 96 6.42 -10.43 5.48
N LEU A 97 6.36 -9.30 4.75
CA LEU A 97 6.91 -9.18 3.40
C LEU A 97 8.42 -9.39 3.40
N ARG A 98 9.15 -8.74 4.30
CA ARG A 98 10.60 -8.91 4.44
C ARG A 98 10.99 -10.37 4.61
N ARG A 99 10.33 -11.08 5.52
CA ARG A 99 10.56 -12.52 5.76
C ARG A 99 10.22 -13.38 4.55
N ALA A 100 9.16 -13.05 3.81
CA ALA A 100 8.80 -13.77 2.60
C ALA A 100 9.89 -13.62 1.52
N VAL A 101 10.35 -12.38 1.27
CA VAL A 101 11.42 -12.09 0.31
C VAL A 101 12.73 -12.80 0.70
N GLU A 102 13.15 -12.68 1.96
CA GLU A 102 14.35 -13.36 2.48
C GLU A 102 14.31 -14.88 2.25
N ARG A 103 13.13 -15.50 2.44
CA ARG A 103 12.96 -16.95 2.24
C ARG A 103 13.02 -17.34 0.76
N ILE A 104 12.37 -16.56 -0.11
CA ILE A 104 12.40 -16.80 -1.56
C ILE A 104 13.84 -16.69 -2.08
N GLN A 105 14.57 -15.65 -1.66
CA GLN A 105 15.97 -15.46 -2.04
C GLN A 105 16.86 -16.63 -1.60
N LYS A 106 16.65 -17.14 -0.37
CA LYS A 106 17.37 -18.31 0.13
C LYS A 106 17.02 -19.61 -0.59
N PHE A 107 15.79 -19.75 -1.10
CA PHE A 107 15.36 -20.93 -1.83
C PHE A 107 15.93 -21.00 -3.26
N GLN A 108 16.26 -19.84 -3.83
CA GLN A 108 16.85 -19.73 -5.17
C GLN A 108 18.38 -19.89 -5.19
N LEU A 109 19.00 -20.01 -4.01
CA LEU A 109 20.42 -20.32 -3.81
C LEU A 109 20.59 -21.82 -3.52
#